data_AF-A0A5B0S3Y8-F1
#
_entry.id   AF-A0A5B0S3Y8-F1
#
_cell.length_a   1.000
_cell.length_b   1.000
_cell.length_c   1.000
_cell.angle_alpha   90.00
_cell.angle_beta   90.00
_cell.angle_gamma   90.00
#
_symmetry.space_group_name_H-M   'P 1'
#
loop_
_entity.id
_entity.type
_entity.pdbx_description
1 polymer ?
#
loop_
_entity_poly.entity_id
_entity_poly.type
_entity_poly.pdbx_seq_one_letter_code
_entity_poly.pdbx_strand_id
1 'polypeptide(L)'
;MEWINGSDSGTKNTDRDIFNEKPTREEQAVAAVAPAAKVLLGTSAVIHTTRGDIHCRLNPELVPKTVENFVGHARNGYYDGVIFHRIIRKFMIQTGDPRGDGTGGESIWGGNFEDEFVPNLKHDRPYCLSMANAGPGTNGSQFFITTVPTPWLDNKHTIFGRCVSGFDVVHEIENVRCDKTDKPLPDHEVKITSITVA
;
A
#
# COMPACT_ATOMS: atom_id res chain seq x y z
N MET A 1 10.41 76.15 -14.43
CA MET A 1 10.43 76.75 -13.08
C MET A 1 9.21 77.64 -13.01
N GLU A 2 8.18 77.42 -12.20
CA GLU A 2 8.13 76.91 -10.83
C GLU A 2 6.81 76.15 -10.56
N TRP A 3 6.84 75.35 -9.49
CA TRP A 3 5.75 74.57 -8.91
C TRP A 3 5.08 75.36 -7.78
N ILE A 4 3.74 75.35 -7.65
CA ILE A 4 3.04 75.58 -6.37
C ILE A 4 1.81 74.66 -6.24
N ASN A 5 1.74 73.98 -5.09
CA ASN A 5 0.72 73.03 -4.61
C ASN A 5 -0.53 73.72 -4.02
N GLY A 6 -1.68 73.02 -4.01
CA GLY A 6 -2.65 73.11 -2.90
C GLY A 6 -4.15 72.86 -3.20
N SER A 7 -4.68 71.75 -2.66
CA SER A 7 -6.09 71.44 -2.25
C SER A 7 -7.18 71.30 -3.34
N ASP A 8 -8.14 70.37 -3.34
CA ASP A 8 -8.53 69.23 -2.48
C ASP A 8 -9.60 68.38 -3.22
N SER A 9 -9.79 67.14 -2.76
CA SER A 9 -11.00 66.29 -2.83
C SER A 9 -11.32 65.48 -4.11
N GLY A 10 -10.81 64.24 -4.09
CA GLY A 10 -11.67 63.05 -4.00
C GLY A 10 -12.21 62.42 -5.28
N THR A 11 -11.61 61.30 -5.73
CA THR A 11 -12.39 60.13 -6.19
C THR A 11 -11.58 58.81 -6.12
N LYS A 12 -11.94 58.01 -5.10
CA LYS A 12 -12.02 56.53 -4.98
C LYS A 12 -11.01 55.61 -5.70
N ASN A 13 -10.26 54.92 -4.85
CA ASN A 13 -9.55 53.65 -5.02
C ASN A 13 -10.43 52.58 -5.72
N THR A 14 -9.89 51.86 -6.71
CA THR A 14 -10.47 50.63 -7.26
C THR A 14 -9.71 49.44 -6.71
N ASP A 15 -10.14 48.98 -5.54
CA ASP A 15 -9.80 47.65 -5.04
C ASP A 15 -10.41 46.61 -5.97
N ARG A 16 -9.56 45.76 -6.55
CA ARG A 16 -9.99 44.52 -7.21
C ARG A 16 -10.24 43.50 -6.11
N ASP A 17 -11.44 43.52 -5.56
CA ASP A 17 -11.92 42.44 -4.70
C ASP A 17 -12.07 41.17 -5.55
N ILE A 18 -11.06 40.31 -5.47
CA ILE A 18 -11.17 38.90 -5.84
C ILE A 18 -12.12 38.28 -4.81
N PHE A 19 -13.38 38.16 -5.18
CA PHE A 19 -14.39 37.45 -4.39
C PHE A 19 -13.94 36.00 -4.18
N ASN A 20 -13.41 35.71 -3.01
CA ASN A 20 -13.27 34.37 -2.47
C ASN A 20 -14.65 33.95 -1.94
N GLU A 21 -15.53 33.49 -2.84
CA GLU A 21 -16.79 32.89 -2.43
C GLU A 21 -16.49 31.61 -1.65
N LYS A 22 -16.88 31.62 -0.36
CA LYS A 22 -16.85 30.41 0.45
C LYS A 22 -17.86 29.42 -0.17
N PRO A 23 -17.46 28.17 -0.41
CA PRO A 23 -18.32 27.17 -1.04
C PRO A 23 -19.63 27.06 -0.26
N THR A 24 -20.71 26.88 -1.00
CA THR A 24 -22.07 26.84 -0.46
C THR A 24 -22.22 25.70 0.54
N ARG A 25 -23.19 25.82 1.47
CA ARG A 25 -23.46 24.74 2.45
C ARG A 25 -23.79 23.40 1.77
N GLU A 26 -24.30 23.43 0.55
CA GLU A 26 -24.57 22.24 -0.25
C GLU A 26 -23.28 21.65 -0.83
N GLU A 27 -22.35 22.45 -1.36
CA GLU A 27 -21.02 21.96 -1.79
C GLU A 27 -20.16 21.48 -0.61
N GLN A 28 -20.27 22.15 0.54
CA GLN A 28 -19.64 21.69 1.80
C GLN A 28 -20.31 20.42 2.34
N ALA A 29 -21.60 20.21 2.09
CA ALA A 29 -22.30 18.97 2.44
C ALA A 29 -22.01 17.84 1.44
N VAL A 30 -21.81 18.12 0.15
CA VAL A 30 -21.35 17.13 -0.84
C VAL A 30 -19.90 16.73 -0.55
N ALA A 31 -19.06 17.67 -0.10
CA ALA A 31 -17.71 17.37 0.39
C ALA A 31 -17.69 16.67 1.76
N ALA A 32 -18.80 16.68 2.52
CA ALA A 32 -18.87 16.16 3.89
C ALA A 32 -19.91 15.05 4.12
N VAL A 33 -20.47 14.42 3.08
CA VAL A 33 -21.40 13.29 3.25
C VAL A 33 -21.04 12.13 2.34
N ALA A 34 -20.17 11.27 2.85
CA ALA A 34 -20.58 9.95 3.32
C ALA A 34 -19.47 9.40 4.23
N PRO A 35 -19.77 8.85 5.42
CA PRO A 35 -18.86 7.86 5.97
C PRO A 35 -18.80 6.76 4.90
N ALA A 36 -17.62 6.52 4.33
CA ALA A 36 -17.38 5.34 3.52
C ALA A 36 -18.03 4.19 4.29
N ALA A 37 -19.00 3.51 3.67
CA ALA A 37 -19.61 2.34 4.27
C ALA A 37 -18.46 1.52 4.85
N LYS A 38 -18.54 1.15 6.14
CA LYS A 38 -17.52 0.31 6.77
C LYS A 38 -17.60 -1.04 6.07
N VAL A 39 -17.03 -1.12 4.86
CA VAL A 39 -16.81 -2.35 4.14
C VAL A 39 -15.98 -3.15 5.12
N LEU A 40 -16.49 -4.31 5.52
CA LEU A 40 -15.74 -5.26 6.32
C LEU A 40 -14.64 -5.81 5.39
N LEU A 41 -13.61 -4.98 5.20
CA LEU A 41 -12.47 -5.17 4.32
C LEU A 41 -11.57 -6.30 4.79
N GLY A 42 -11.97 -7.07 5.82
CA GLY A 42 -11.12 -8.02 6.51
C GLY A 42 -10.16 -7.31 7.47
N THR A 43 -10.07 -7.81 8.69
CA THR A 43 -9.09 -7.31 9.69
C THR A 43 -7.95 -8.30 9.88
N SER A 44 -8.09 -9.51 9.35
CA SER A 44 -7.08 -10.55 9.38
C SER A 44 -7.10 -11.39 8.12
N ALA A 45 -5.97 -11.99 7.81
CA ALA A 45 -5.84 -12.95 6.72
C ALA A 45 -4.91 -14.10 7.12
N VAL A 46 -5.16 -15.29 6.58
CA VAL A 46 -4.25 -16.43 6.66
C VAL A 46 -3.77 -16.74 5.25
N ILE A 47 -2.47 -16.59 5.03
CA ILE A 47 -1.81 -16.94 3.77
C ILE A 47 -1.42 -18.41 3.88
N HIS A 48 -2.16 -19.29 3.21
CA HIS A 48 -1.84 -20.69 3.13
C HIS A 48 -0.76 -20.88 2.08
N THR A 49 0.36 -21.51 2.43
CA THR A 49 1.47 -21.75 1.50
C THR A 49 1.81 -23.24 1.43
N THR A 50 2.60 -23.63 0.44
CA THR A 50 3.16 -24.99 0.35
C THR A 50 4.10 -25.35 1.50
N ARG A 51 4.43 -24.39 2.38
CA ARG A 51 5.28 -24.56 3.58
C ARG A 51 4.51 -24.41 4.89
N GLY A 52 3.21 -24.12 4.85
CA GLY A 52 2.37 -23.89 6.03
C GLY A 52 1.69 -22.52 6.01
N ASP A 53 1.11 -22.15 7.14
CA ASP A 53 0.22 -21.01 7.26
C ASP A 53 0.92 -19.79 7.88
N ILE A 54 0.70 -18.62 7.30
CA ILE A 54 1.15 -17.33 7.85
C ILE A 54 -0.09 -16.51 8.20
N HIS A 55 -0.27 -16.19 9.49
CA HIS A 55 -1.41 -15.39 9.92
C HIS A 55 -1.01 -13.92 10.00
N CYS A 56 -1.85 -13.05 9.46
CA CYS A 56 -1.61 -11.62 9.34
C CYS A 56 -2.77 -10.82 9.95
N ARG A 57 -2.43 -9.73 10.64
CA ARG A 57 -3.39 -8.64 10.94
C ARG A 57 -3.27 -7.59 9.85
N LEU A 58 -4.40 -7.06 9.41
CA LEU A 58 -4.51 -6.00 8.40
C LEU A 58 -4.91 -4.67 9.05
N ASN A 59 -4.63 -3.55 8.39
CA ASN A 59 -4.91 -2.20 8.88
C ASN A 59 -5.93 -1.43 8.02
N PRO A 60 -7.18 -1.93 7.84
CA PRO A 60 -8.16 -1.32 6.92
C PRO A 60 -8.56 0.11 7.29
N GLU A 61 -8.44 0.52 8.56
CA GLU A 61 -8.76 1.89 8.97
C GLU A 61 -7.63 2.89 8.64
N LEU A 62 -6.41 2.40 8.43
CA LEU A 62 -5.22 3.23 8.18
C LEU A 62 -4.84 3.29 6.71
N VAL A 63 -5.02 2.18 6.00
CA VAL A 63 -4.66 2.01 4.58
C VAL A 63 -5.79 1.28 3.83
N PRO A 64 -7.00 1.85 3.82
CA PRO A 64 -8.21 1.18 3.33
C PRO A 64 -8.08 0.67 1.90
N LYS A 65 -7.46 1.44 1.01
CA LYS A 65 -7.38 1.07 -0.41
C LYS A 65 -6.46 -0.13 -0.63
N THR A 66 -5.32 -0.14 0.05
CA THR A 66 -4.37 -1.26 -0.03
C THR A 66 -4.99 -2.54 0.54
N VAL A 67 -5.72 -2.45 1.66
CA VAL A 67 -6.38 -3.61 2.25
C VAL A 67 -7.54 -4.08 1.36
N GLU A 68 -8.32 -3.18 0.78
CA GLU A 68 -9.36 -3.51 -0.20
C GLU A 68 -8.80 -4.28 -1.39
N ASN A 69 -7.68 -3.80 -1.95
CA ASN A 69 -7.00 -4.47 -3.04
C ASN A 69 -6.56 -5.89 -2.66
N PHE A 70 -5.83 -6.02 -1.55
CA PHE A 70 -5.34 -7.32 -1.08
C PHE A 70 -6.49 -8.31 -0.81
N VAL A 71 -7.54 -7.86 -0.13
CA VAL A 71 -8.69 -8.71 0.21
C VAL A 71 -9.55 -9.04 -0.99
N GLY A 72 -9.72 -8.11 -1.92
CA GLY A 72 -10.40 -8.37 -3.19
C GLY A 72 -9.68 -9.45 -3.99
N HIS A 73 -8.36 -9.34 -4.16
CA HIS A 73 -7.55 -10.39 -4.80
C HIS A 73 -7.62 -11.72 -4.07
N ALA A 74 -7.48 -11.73 -2.74
CA ALA A 74 -7.56 -12.93 -1.92
C ALA A 74 -8.91 -13.66 -2.09
N ARG A 75 -10.03 -12.94 -1.97
CA ARG A 75 -11.38 -13.52 -2.13
C ARG A 75 -11.67 -14.03 -3.53
N ASN A 76 -11.03 -13.44 -4.55
CA ASN A 76 -11.17 -13.86 -5.94
C ASN A 76 -10.22 -15.02 -6.32
N GLY A 77 -9.43 -15.54 -5.39
CA GLY A 77 -8.43 -16.59 -5.66
C GLY A 77 -7.28 -16.12 -6.56
N TYR A 78 -7.07 -14.80 -6.69
CA TYR A 78 -6.04 -14.23 -7.56
C TYR A 78 -4.62 -14.67 -7.17
N TYR A 79 -4.41 -14.90 -5.88
CA TYR A 79 -3.12 -15.33 -5.34
C TYR A 79 -2.93 -16.85 -5.37
N ASP A 80 -3.93 -17.63 -5.78
CA ASP A 80 -3.86 -19.09 -5.74
C ASP A 80 -2.84 -19.60 -6.77
N GLY A 81 -1.85 -20.35 -6.30
CA GLY A 81 -0.74 -20.84 -7.11
C GLY A 81 0.37 -19.81 -7.36
N VAL A 82 0.22 -18.56 -6.89
CA VAL A 82 1.23 -17.51 -7.05
C VAL A 82 2.47 -17.83 -6.22
N ILE A 83 3.65 -17.71 -6.86
CA ILE A 83 4.92 -18.07 -6.24
C ILE A 83 5.55 -16.90 -5.48
N PHE A 84 6.36 -17.23 -4.48
CA PHE A 84 7.34 -16.30 -3.92
C PHE A 84 8.51 -16.18 -4.90
N HIS A 85 8.43 -15.23 -5.82
CA HIS A 85 9.36 -15.12 -6.95
C HIS A 85 10.68 -14.46 -6.59
N ARG A 86 10.79 -13.82 -5.41
CA ARG A 86 12.01 -13.17 -4.94
C ARG A 86 12.16 -13.28 -3.44
N ILE A 87 13.26 -13.88 -2.99
CA ILE A 87 13.55 -14.20 -1.59
C ILE A 87 14.96 -13.76 -1.24
N ILE A 88 15.08 -12.78 -0.34
CA ILE A 88 16.38 -12.25 0.09
C ILE A 88 16.52 -12.46 1.59
N ARG A 89 17.49 -13.30 1.96
CA ARG A 89 17.81 -13.59 3.37
C ARG A 89 18.16 -12.33 4.13
N LYS A 90 17.65 -12.21 5.36
CA LYS A 90 17.77 -11.05 6.24
C LYS A 90 17.26 -9.77 5.59
N PHE A 91 16.22 -9.90 4.77
CA PHE A 91 15.54 -8.76 4.17
C PHE A 91 14.03 -9.01 4.05
N MET A 92 13.60 -9.80 3.06
CA MET A 92 12.18 -9.98 2.76
C MET A 92 11.92 -11.20 1.86
N ILE A 93 10.65 -11.63 1.85
CA ILE A 93 10.08 -12.60 0.90
C ILE A 93 8.97 -11.91 0.10
N GLN A 94 9.07 -11.88 -1.22
CA GLN A 94 8.17 -11.16 -2.13
C GLN A 94 7.36 -12.12 -3.01
N THR A 95 6.09 -11.81 -3.19
CA THR A 95 5.08 -12.61 -3.90
C THR A 95 4.02 -11.70 -4.54
N GLY A 96 2.94 -12.29 -5.06
CA GLY A 96 1.79 -11.57 -5.58
C GLY A 96 1.86 -11.21 -7.06
N ASP A 97 2.83 -11.76 -7.81
CA ASP A 97 2.90 -11.65 -9.28
C ASP A 97 2.41 -12.95 -9.94
N PRO A 98 1.27 -12.94 -10.66
CA PRO A 98 0.78 -14.12 -11.38
C PRO A 98 1.74 -14.68 -12.45
N ARG A 99 2.65 -13.86 -12.99
CA ARG A 99 3.68 -14.31 -13.94
C ARG A 99 4.87 -14.96 -13.25
N GLY A 100 5.09 -14.64 -11.98
CA GLY A 100 6.22 -15.14 -11.18
C GLY A 100 7.59 -14.65 -11.66
N ASP A 101 7.66 -13.56 -12.43
CA ASP A 101 8.91 -12.98 -12.95
C ASP A 101 9.23 -11.60 -12.35
N GLY A 102 8.35 -11.08 -11.50
CA GLY A 102 8.45 -9.79 -10.82
C GLY A 102 7.95 -8.60 -11.65
N THR A 103 7.50 -8.82 -12.89
CA THR A 103 7.08 -7.75 -13.81
C THR A 103 5.58 -7.62 -13.97
N GLY A 104 4.81 -8.62 -13.52
CA GLY A 104 3.36 -8.65 -13.63
C GLY A 104 2.64 -8.19 -12.36
N GLY A 105 1.33 -8.42 -12.36
CA GLY A 105 0.44 -8.01 -11.29
C GLY A 105 -0.25 -6.68 -11.57
N GLU A 106 -1.53 -6.61 -11.22
CA GLU A 106 -2.35 -5.41 -11.34
C GLU A 106 -3.28 -5.35 -10.12
N SER A 107 -3.78 -4.16 -9.77
CA SER A 107 -4.77 -4.05 -8.72
C SER A 107 -6.14 -4.59 -9.14
N ILE A 108 -7.06 -4.71 -8.18
CA ILE A 108 -8.46 -5.05 -8.45
C ILE A 108 -9.19 -4.04 -9.35
N TRP A 109 -8.58 -2.87 -9.61
CA TRP A 109 -9.09 -1.84 -10.49
C TRP A 109 -8.47 -1.88 -11.90
N GLY A 110 -7.68 -2.90 -12.23
CA GLY A 110 -7.10 -3.10 -13.58
C GLY A 110 -5.90 -2.19 -13.89
N GLY A 111 -5.17 -1.75 -12.88
CA GLY A 111 -4.03 -0.87 -13.04
C GLY A 111 -3.27 -0.62 -11.74
N ASN A 112 -2.46 0.45 -11.72
CA ASN A 112 -1.74 0.87 -10.52
C ASN A 112 -2.61 1.74 -9.60
N PHE A 113 -2.30 1.76 -8.30
CA PHE A 113 -2.90 2.68 -7.33
C PHE A 113 -1.85 3.36 -6.43
N GLU A 114 -2.29 4.43 -5.77
CA GLU A 114 -1.51 5.31 -4.90
C GLU A 114 -0.96 4.63 -3.64
N ASP A 115 0.08 5.24 -3.06
CA ASP A 115 0.62 4.82 -1.77
C ASP A 115 -0.19 5.41 -0.60
N GLU A 116 -0.27 4.67 0.51
CA GLU A 116 -0.94 5.11 1.75
C GLU A 116 0.06 5.11 2.91
N PHE A 117 0.74 6.24 3.14
CA PHE A 117 1.73 6.38 4.21
C PHE A 117 1.13 6.92 5.50
N VAL A 118 1.39 6.21 6.59
CA VAL A 118 0.90 6.57 7.92
C VAL A 118 2.09 6.77 8.87
N PRO A 119 2.19 7.89 9.61
CA PRO A 119 3.35 8.20 10.44
C PRO A 119 3.76 7.10 11.44
N ASN A 120 2.78 6.33 11.93
CA ASN A 120 3.00 5.27 12.92
C ASN A 120 3.20 3.88 12.31
N LEU A 121 3.05 3.73 10.98
CA LEU A 121 3.36 2.49 10.28
C LEU A 121 4.78 2.58 9.72
N LYS A 122 5.69 1.86 10.36
CA LYS A 122 7.13 1.86 10.04
C LYS A 122 7.66 0.43 9.94
N HIS A 123 8.68 0.25 9.12
CA HIS A 123 9.43 -0.99 9.00
C HIS A 123 10.47 -1.12 10.13
N ASP A 124 10.04 -0.87 11.38
CA ASP A 124 10.87 -0.80 12.57
C ASP A 124 11.20 -2.18 13.17
N ARG A 125 10.52 -3.22 12.69
CA ARG A 125 10.48 -4.58 13.23
C ARG A 125 10.24 -5.56 12.08
N PRO A 126 10.57 -6.85 12.25
CA PRO A 126 10.29 -7.87 11.25
C PRO A 126 8.78 -8.11 11.08
N TYR A 127 8.47 -8.88 10.03
CA TYR A 127 7.16 -9.41 9.68
C TYR A 127 6.15 -8.38 9.19
N CYS A 128 6.61 -7.21 8.75
CA CYS A 128 5.74 -6.22 8.11
C CYS A 128 5.25 -6.74 6.77
N LEU A 129 3.93 -6.64 6.54
CA LEU A 129 3.30 -6.91 5.26
C LEU A 129 3.16 -5.59 4.50
N SER A 130 3.84 -5.47 3.36
CA SER A 130 4.04 -4.20 2.66
C SER A 130 3.98 -4.34 1.14
N MET A 131 3.47 -3.33 0.44
CA MET A 131 3.31 -3.36 -1.01
C MET A 131 4.65 -3.27 -1.74
N ALA A 132 4.85 -4.13 -2.73
CA ALA A 132 5.92 -3.94 -3.71
C ALA A 132 5.45 -2.95 -4.79
N ASN A 133 6.33 -2.04 -5.19
CA ASN A 133 6.08 -1.06 -6.22
C ASN A 133 7.37 -0.74 -7.00
N ALA A 134 7.24 -0.11 -8.16
CA ALA A 134 8.34 0.32 -9.03
C ALA A 134 8.65 1.83 -8.86
N GLY A 135 8.13 2.45 -7.80
CA GLY A 135 8.15 3.89 -7.56
C GLY A 135 6.80 4.41 -7.03
N PRO A 136 6.71 5.71 -6.73
CA PRO A 136 5.50 6.30 -6.16
C PRO A 136 4.25 6.03 -7.00
N GLY A 137 3.17 5.59 -6.36
CA GLY A 137 1.87 5.36 -6.99
C GLY A 137 1.82 4.21 -8.01
N THR A 138 2.70 3.22 -7.84
CA THR A 138 2.76 2.03 -8.72
C THR A 138 2.43 0.73 -7.99
N ASN A 139 1.53 0.79 -7.01
CA ASN A 139 1.07 -0.41 -6.31
C ASN A 139 0.16 -1.23 -7.24
N GLY A 140 0.45 -2.53 -7.36
CA GLY A 140 -0.37 -3.50 -8.09
C GLY A 140 -0.87 -4.59 -7.15
N SER A 141 -0.62 -5.86 -7.48
CA SER A 141 -0.96 -7.00 -6.61
C SER A 141 0.21 -7.51 -5.76
N GLN A 142 1.45 -7.12 -6.08
CA GLN A 142 2.66 -7.64 -5.45
C GLN A 142 2.86 -7.08 -4.04
N PHE A 143 3.28 -7.94 -3.12
CA PHE A 143 3.61 -7.56 -1.75
C PHE A 143 4.79 -8.38 -1.22
N PHE A 144 5.37 -7.94 -0.11
CA PHE A 144 6.42 -8.65 0.58
C PHE A 144 6.20 -8.70 2.09
N ILE A 145 6.83 -9.69 2.72
CA ILE A 145 6.94 -9.82 4.18
C ILE A 145 8.40 -9.58 4.55
N THR A 146 8.66 -8.60 5.42
CA THR A 146 10.04 -8.37 5.91
C THR A 146 10.44 -9.42 6.94
N THR A 147 11.72 -9.79 6.98
CA THR A 147 12.26 -10.73 8.00
C THR A 147 13.14 -10.05 9.04
N VAL A 148 13.43 -8.76 8.83
CA VAL A 148 14.19 -7.87 9.72
C VAL A 148 13.60 -6.45 9.70
N PRO A 149 14.01 -5.53 10.59
CA PRO A 149 13.74 -4.10 10.42
C PRO A 149 14.35 -3.55 9.11
N THR A 150 13.57 -2.78 8.36
CA THR A 150 13.98 -2.20 7.06
C THR A 150 13.58 -0.72 6.93
N PRO A 151 14.05 0.18 7.82
CA PRO A 151 13.60 1.57 7.88
C PRO A 151 13.84 2.38 6.60
N TRP A 152 14.75 1.93 5.72
CA TRP A 152 14.98 2.57 4.41
C TRP A 152 13.82 2.42 3.42
N LEU A 153 12.82 1.58 3.74
CA LEU A 153 11.57 1.40 2.99
C LEU A 153 10.44 2.31 3.48
N ASP A 154 10.62 3.02 4.59
CA ASP A 154 9.61 3.91 5.14
C ASP A 154 9.27 5.05 4.16
N ASN A 155 7.98 5.33 4.02
CA ASN A 155 7.43 6.30 3.06
C ASN A 155 7.80 6.00 1.58
N LYS A 156 8.14 4.75 1.27
CA LYS A 156 8.33 4.24 -0.10
C LYS A 156 7.41 3.07 -0.41
N HIS A 157 7.08 2.28 0.60
CA HIS A 157 6.20 1.12 0.48
C HIS A 157 5.09 1.19 1.53
N THR A 158 3.85 0.99 1.09
CA THR A 158 2.67 1.00 1.97
C THR A 158 2.67 -0.24 2.86
N ILE A 159 2.78 -0.05 4.18
CA ILE A 159 2.57 -1.13 5.15
C ILE A 159 1.06 -1.28 5.37
N PHE A 160 0.52 -2.45 5.03
CA PHE A 160 -0.91 -2.72 5.18
C PHE A 160 -1.25 -3.79 6.21
N GLY A 161 -0.24 -4.44 6.77
CA GLY A 161 -0.44 -5.43 7.83
C GLY A 161 0.86 -5.89 8.47
N ARG A 162 0.74 -6.92 9.29
CA ARG A 162 1.88 -7.59 9.93
C ARG A 162 1.54 -9.04 10.24
N CYS A 163 2.49 -9.94 10.06
CA CYS A 163 2.32 -11.32 10.51
C CYS A 163 2.26 -11.37 12.05
N VAL A 164 1.39 -12.22 12.58
CA VAL A 164 1.17 -12.41 14.02
C VAL A 164 1.47 -13.84 14.48
N SER A 165 1.52 -14.80 13.55
CA SER A 165 2.01 -16.17 13.75
C SER A 165 2.47 -16.76 12.41
N GLY A 166 3.05 -17.97 12.43
CA GLY A 166 3.69 -18.59 11.26
C GLY A 166 5.08 -18.02 10.96
N PHE A 167 5.78 -17.51 11.98
CA PHE A 167 7.12 -16.93 11.81
C PHE A 167 8.16 -17.98 11.39
N ASP A 168 8.01 -19.21 11.87
CA ASP A 168 8.76 -20.38 11.44
C ASP A 168 8.56 -20.64 9.94
N VAL A 169 7.33 -20.56 9.43
CA VAL A 169 7.04 -20.66 7.99
C VAL A 169 7.71 -19.53 7.20
N VAL A 170 7.62 -18.28 7.68
CA VAL A 170 8.31 -17.14 7.05
C VAL A 170 9.82 -17.39 6.95
N HIS A 171 10.44 -17.90 8.01
CA HIS A 171 11.87 -18.20 8.01
C HIS A 171 12.23 -19.47 7.21
N GLU A 172 11.36 -20.46 7.12
CA GLU A 172 11.56 -21.60 6.22
C GLU A 172 11.60 -21.12 4.76
N ILE A 173 10.64 -20.26 4.38
CA ILE A 173 10.58 -19.65 3.05
C ILE A 173 11.82 -18.79 2.80
N GLU A 174 12.22 -17.93 3.76
CA GLU A 174 13.43 -17.10 3.65
C GLU A 174 14.71 -17.92 3.37
N ASN A 175 14.78 -19.15 3.89
CA ASN A 175 15.98 -19.98 3.81
C ASN A 175 15.99 -20.98 2.65
N VAL A 176 15.02 -20.94 1.73
CA VAL A 176 15.07 -21.76 0.52
C VAL A 176 16.26 -21.40 -0.36
N ARG A 177 16.68 -22.34 -1.21
CA ARG A 177 17.79 -22.10 -2.15
C ARG A 177 17.30 -21.25 -3.31
N CYS A 178 18.02 -20.18 -3.59
CA CYS A 178 17.73 -19.25 -4.67
C CYS A 178 18.88 -19.19 -5.68
N ASP A 179 18.57 -18.74 -6.89
CA ASP A 179 19.55 -18.44 -7.93
C ASP A 179 20.22 -17.06 -7.69
N LYS A 180 21.00 -16.61 -8.68
CA LYS A 180 21.72 -15.32 -8.60
C LYS A 180 20.81 -14.08 -8.66
N THR A 181 19.53 -14.27 -8.96
CA THR A 181 18.51 -13.22 -9.06
C THR A 181 17.55 -13.24 -7.88
N ASP A 182 17.90 -13.96 -6.80
CA ASP A 182 17.09 -14.15 -5.60
C ASP A 182 15.79 -14.92 -5.85
N LYS A 183 15.65 -15.58 -7.01
CA LYS A 183 14.49 -16.42 -7.33
C LYS A 183 14.72 -17.85 -6.80
N PRO A 184 13.74 -18.47 -6.12
CA PRO A 184 13.87 -19.86 -5.68
C PRO A 184 14.18 -20.81 -6.83
N LEU A 185 15.06 -21.79 -6.58
CA LEU A 185 15.34 -22.85 -7.56
C LEU A 185 14.05 -23.65 -7.84
N PRO A 186 13.91 -24.28 -9.04
CA PRO A 186 12.69 -24.99 -9.40
C PRO A 186 12.24 -26.08 -8.41
N ASP A 187 13.19 -26.74 -7.73
CA ASP A 187 12.96 -27.77 -6.72
C ASP A 187 12.70 -27.20 -5.31
N HIS A 188 12.83 -25.89 -5.13
CA HIS A 188 12.64 -25.16 -3.87
C HIS A 188 11.52 -24.12 -3.95
N GLU A 189 10.72 -24.14 -5.01
CA GLU A 189 9.61 -23.21 -5.24
C GLU A 189 8.57 -23.24 -4.11
N VAL A 190 8.13 -22.06 -3.68
CA VAL A 190 7.09 -21.87 -2.67
C VAL A 190 5.92 -21.13 -3.30
N LYS A 191 4.70 -21.60 -3.04
CA LYS A 191 3.46 -21.01 -3.58
C LYS A 191 2.49 -20.68 -2.48
N ILE A 192 1.66 -19.68 -2.73
CA ILE A 192 0.40 -19.49 -2.03
C ILE A 192 -0.58 -20.53 -2.57
N THR A 193 -1.22 -21.31 -1.70
CA THR A 193 -2.30 -22.24 -2.08
C THR A 193 -3.65 -21.54 -2.06
N SER A 194 -3.87 -20.67 -1.08
CA SER A 194 -5.04 -19.78 -0.98
C SER A 194 -4.81 -18.73 0.10
N ILE A 195 -5.68 -17.71 0.16
CA ILE A 195 -5.71 -16.74 1.26
C ILE A 195 -7.12 -16.68 1.85
N THR A 196 -7.25 -17.00 3.14
CA THR A 196 -8.51 -16.87 3.88
C THR A 196 -8.56 -15.50 4.56
N VAL A 197 -9.66 -14.75 4.38
CA VAL A 197 -9.85 -13.41 4.98
C VAL A 197 -10.99 -13.43 6.00
N ALA A 198 -10.78 -12.84 7.17
CA ALA A 198 -11.78 -12.66 8.23
C ALA A 198 -11.96 -11.19 8.64
#